data_AF-A0A9X2FCB3-F1
#
_entry.id   AF-A0A9X2FCB3-F1
#
_cell.length_a   1.000
_cell.length_b   1.000
_cell.length_c   1.000
_cell.angle_alpha   90.00
_cell.angle_beta   90.00
_cell.angle_gamma   90.00
#
_symmetry.space_group_name_H-M   'P 1'
#
loop_
_entity.id
_entity.type
_entity.pdbx_description
1 polymer ?
#
loop_
_entity_poly.entity_id
_entity_poly.type
_entity_poly.pdbx_seq_one_letter_code
_entity_poly.pdbx_strand_id
1 'polypeptide(L)'
;MKIKSKLMLGLWVLFLLILLMGLSANMYIYKMGKDSKSILKDNYISIKYAKEMLQQLDQMSNAEKAQQAASVFEKTLKQEESNITEPGEKETVALLRTDFERYRQNPASPQLVNAIRAKIYKITEVNMNALERRNLAVQNNVERAVVYVSLLLAVCILTSFSIIFNIPENMK
;
A
#
# COMPACT_ATOMS: atom_id res chain seq x y z
N MET A 1 43.30 -6.07 32.71
CA MET A 1 43.15 -6.51 31.30
C MET A 1 44.10 -5.70 30.42
N LYS A 2 44.85 -6.36 29.52
CA LYS A 2 45.75 -5.67 28.58
C LYS A 2 44.95 -4.69 27.70
N ILE A 3 45.46 -3.48 27.49
CA ILE A 3 44.83 -2.40 26.68
C ILE A 3 44.32 -2.92 25.33
N LYS A 4 45.08 -3.81 24.68
CA LYS A 4 44.69 -4.50 23.43
C LYS A 4 43.36 -5.25 23.53
N SER A 5 43.09 -5.97 24.63
CA SER A 5 41.80 -6.67 24.82
C SER A 5 40.63 -5.71 24.99
N LYS A 6 40.82 -4.57 25.66
CA LYS A 6 39.77 -3.55 25.82
C LYS A 6 39.41 -2.90 24.48
N LEU A 7 40.41 -2.56 23.67
CA LEU A 7 40.23 -2.00 22.34
C LEU A 7 39.47 -2.98 21.42
N MET A 8 39.91 -4.25 21.41
CA MET A 8 39.31 -5.29 20.57
C MET A 8 37.86 -5.59 20.97
N LEU A 9 37.54 -5.54 22.26
CA LEU A 9 36.16 -5.72 22.76
C LEU A 9 35.23 -4.58 22.29
N GLY A 10 35.70 -3.33 22.35
CA GLY A 10 34.94 -2.19 21.82
C GLY A 10 34.69 -2.28 20.31
N LEU A 11 35.69 -2.76 19.56
CA LEU A 11 35.55 -3.00 18.11
C LEU A 11 34.50 -4.08 17.80
N TRP A 12 34.48 -5.17 18.57
CA TRP A 12 33.47 -6.23 18.44
C TRP A 12 32.06 -5.74 18.76
N VAL A 13 31.91 -4.89 19.79
CA VAL A 13 30.63 -4.26 20.12
C VAL A 13 30.17 -3.35 18.97
N LEU A 14 31.06 -2.54 18.41
CA LEU A 14 30.75 -1.68 17.27
C LEU A 14 30.33 -2.50 16.03
N PHE A 15 31.07 -3.58 15.74
CA PHE A 15 30.74 -4.49 14.65
C PHE A 15 29.35 -5.11 14.82
N LEU A 16 29.01 -5.57 16.03
CA LEU A 16 27.70 -6.15 16.31
C LEU A 16 26.57 -5.11 16.18
N LEU A 17 26.80 -3.87 16.63
CA LEU A 17 25.84 -2.77 16.47
C LEU A 17 25.58 -2.45 15.00
N ILE A 18 26.63 -2.37 14.17
CA ILE A 18 26.50 -2.14 12.72
C ILE A 18 25.73 -3.28 12.06
N LEU A 19 26.02 -4.53 12.42
CA LEU A 19 25.30 -5.71 11.93
C LEU A 19 23.81 -5.64 12.27
N LEU A 20 23.47 -5.35 13.52
CA LEU A 20 22.10 -5.22 13.98
C LEU A 20 21.35 -4.08 13.27
N MET A 21 22.00 -2.93 13.07
CA MET A 21 21.44 -1.82 12.30
C MET A 21 21.17 -2.21 10.85
N GLY A 22 22.13 -2.85 10.18
CA GLY A 22 22.00 -3.29 8.79
C GLY A 22 20.89 -4.32 8.58
N LEU A 23 20.80 -5.33 9.46
CA LEU A 23 19.74 -6.33 9.43
C LEU A 23 18.37 -5.71 9.70
N SER A 24 18.27 -4.83 10.69
CA SER A 24 17.02 -4.15 11.04
C SER A 24 16.54 -3.27 9.88
N ALA A 25 17.42 -2.45 9.31
CA ALA A 25 17.10 -1.59 8.17
C ALA A 25 16.61 -2.40 6.97
N ASN A 26 17.31 -3.48 6.60
CA ASN A 26 16.88 -4.36 5.51
C ASN A 26 15.53 -5.01 5.77
N MET A 27 15.26 -5.48 6.99
CA MET A 27 13.96 -6.04 7.35
C MET A 27 12.84 -5.01 7.22
N TYR A 28 13.04 -3.79 7.70
CA TYR A 28 12.04 -2.71 7.58
C TYR A 28 11.77 -2.34 6.12
N ILE A 29 12.81 -2.20 5.30
CA ILE A 29 12.69 -1.92 3.87
C ILE A 29 11.93 -3.06 3.16
N TYR A 30 12.27 -4.31 3.47
CA TYR A 30 11.60 -5.47 2.89
C TYR A 30 10.12 -5.55 3.27
N LYS A 31 9.79 -5.33 4.55
CA LYS A 31 8.41 -5.33 5.03
C LYS A 31 7.60 -4.18 4.42
N MET A 32 8.18 -2.98 4.35
CA MET A 32 7.57 -1.83 3.69
C MET A 32 7.24 -2.12 2.22
N GLY A 33 8.16 -2.73 1.48
CA GLY A 33 7.96 -3.09 0.08
C GLY A 33 6.88 -4.17 -0.11
N LYS A 34 6.87 -5.20 0.74
CA LYS A 34 5.91 -6.31 0.64
C LYS A 34 4.48 -5.88 0.99
N ASP A 35 4.30 -5.17 2.10
CA ASP A 35 2.99 -4.73 2.57
C ASP A 35 2.38 -3.69 1.61
N SER A 36 3.22 -2.82 1.04
CA SER A 36 2.78 -1.88 0.00
C SER A 36 2.36 -2.60 -1.28
N LYS A 37 3.16 -3.55 -1.79
CA LYS A 37 2.96 -4.12 -3.14
C LYS A 37 1.73 -5.01 -3.30
N SER A 38 1.32 -5.76 -2.27
CA SER A 38 0.13 -6.64 -2.38
C SER A 38 -1.18 -5.86 -2.28
N ILE A 39 -1.24 -4.93 -1.33
CA ILE A 39 -2.45 -4.15 -1.02
C ILE A 39 -2.69 -3.07 -2.06
N LEU A 40 -1.61 -2.38 -2.47
CA LEU A 40 -1.71 -1.35 -3.50
C LEU A 40 -2.13 -1.95 -4.84
N LYS A 41 -1.90 -3.24 -5.07
CA LYS A 41 -2.27 -3.89 -6.32
C LYS A 41 -3.77 -4.13 -6.39
N ASP A 42 -4.37 -4.75 -5.38
CA ASP A 42 -5.75 -5.22 -5.49
C ASP A 42 -6.77 -4.08 -5.37
N ASN A 43 -6.58 -3.14 -4.42
CA ASN A 43 -7.47 -1.97 -4.27
C ASN A 43 -7.36 -1.00 -5.45
N TYR A 44 -6.16 -0.85 -6.02
CA TYR A 44 -5.96 -0.05 -7.23
C TYR A 44 -6.61 -0.69 -8.46
N ILE A 45 -6.63 -2.03 -8.52
CA ILE A 45 -7.34 -2.78 -9.56
C ILE A 45 -8.84 -2.49 -9.48
N SER A 46 -9.47 -2.53 -8.29
CA SER A 46 -10.89 -2.17 -8.16
C SER A 46 -11.18 -0.72 -8.57
N ILE A 47 -10.32 0.24 -8.20
CA ILE A 47 -10.44 1.64 -8.65
C ILE A 47 -10.31 1.74 -10.18
N LYS A 48 -9.43 0.96 -10.80
CA LYS A 48 -9.28 0.91 -12.25
C LYS A 48 -10.54 0.34 -12.93
N TYR A 49 -11.11 -0.73 -12.38
CA TYR A 49 -12.37 -1.30 -12.86
C TYR A 49 -13.52 -0.30 -12.72
N ALA A 50 -13.61 0.39 -11.59
CA ALA A 50 -14.59 1.45 -11.39
C ALA A 50 -14.46 2.57 -12.43
N LYS A 51 -13.25 3.04 -12.71
CA LYS A 51 -13.00 4.04 -13.77
C LYS A 51 -13.45 3.55 -15.15
N GLU A 52 -13.06 2.34 -15.53
CA GLU A 52 -13.44 1.74 -16.80
C GLU A 52 -14.97 1.60 -16.91
N MET A 53 -15.64 1.13 -15.86
CA MET A 53 -17.10 1.04 -15.81
C MET A 53 -17.78 2.40 -15.97
N LEU A 54 -17.27 3.47 -15.36
CA LEU A 54 -17.81 4.82 -15.56
C LEU A 54 -17.64 5.30 -17.00
N GLN A 55 -16.47 5.08 -17.59
CA GLN A 55 -16.22 5.44 -19.00
C GLN A 55 -17.16 4.69 -19.94
N GLN A 56 -17.36 3.40 -19.72
CA GLN A 56 -18.29 2.62 -20.53
C GLN A 56 -19.75 3.03 -20.29
N LEU A 57 -20.13 3.35 -19.06
CA LEU A 57 -21.47 3.85 -18.74
C LEU A 57 -21.78 5.14 -19.51
N ASP A 58 -20.81 6.05 -19.62
CA ASP A 58 -20.97 7.28 -20.41
C ASP A 58 -21.05 6.97 -21.92
N GLN A 59 -20.25 6.02 -22.42
CA GLN A 59 -20.30 5.59 -23.83
C GLN A 59 -21.59 4.86 -24.19
N MET A 60 -22.28 4.25 -23.22
CA MET A 60 -23.58 3.60 -23.47
C MET A 60 -24.68 4.58 -23.86
N SER A 61 -24.51 5.87 -23.60
CA SER A 61 -25.43 6.91 -24.08
C SER A 61 -25.32 7.18 -25.59
N ASN A 62 -24.23 6.76 -26.23
CA ASN A 62 -24.05 6.87 -27.67
C ASN A 62 -24.59 5.61 -28.36
N ALA A 63 -25.66 5.76 -29.15
CA ALA A 63 -26.36 4.66 -29.81
C ALA A 63 -25.44 3.76 -30.66
N GLU A 64 -24.42 4.32 -31.32
CA GLU A 64 -23.49 3.56 -32.16
C GLU A 64 -22.53 2.68 -31.34
N LYS A 65 -22.20 3.12 -30.11
CA LYS A 65 -21.23 2.46 -29.23
C LYS A 65 -21.88 1.66 -28.11
N ALA A 66 -23.19 1.81 -27.91
CA ALA A 66 -23.90 1.30 -26.73
C ALA A 66 -23.70 -0.20 -26.51
N GLN A 67 -23.80 -1.00 -27.57
CA GLN A 67 -23.64 -2.45 -27.47
C GLN A 67 -22.21 -2.86 -27.09
N GLN A 68 -21.21 -2.20 -27.69
CA GLN A 68 -19.81 -2.47 -27.38
C GLN A 68 -19.47 -2.03 -25.95
N ALA A 69 -19.91 -0.83 -25.56
CA ALA A 69 -19.70 -0.29 -24.23
C ALA A 69 -20.34 -1.18 -23.14
N ALA A 70 -21.57 -1.66 -23.37
CA ALA A 70 -22.23 -2.61 -22.47
C ALA A 70 -21.46 -3.93 -22.33
N SER A 71 -20.89 -4.45 -23.42
CA SER A 71 -20.07 -5.66 -23.40
C SER A 71 -18.76 -5.47 -22.61
N VAL A 72 -18.09 -4.32 -22.78
CA VAL A 72 -16.88 -4.00 -22.03
C VAL A 72 -17.20 -3.78 -20.54
N PHE A 73 -18.29 -3.08 -20.23
CA PHE A 73 -18.76 -2.90 -18.85
C PHE A 73 -19.02 -4.25 -18.18
N GLU A 74 -19.74 -5.15 -18.85
CA GLU A 74 -20.05 -6.50 -18.37
C GLU A 74 -18.79 -7.29 -18.02
N LYS A 75 -17.79 -7.23 -18.90
CA LYS A 75 -16.50 -7.87 -18.69
C LYS A 75 -15.78 -7.28 -17.47
N THR A 76 -15.72 -5.95 -17.38
CA THR A 76 -15.07 -5.25 -16.27
C THR A 76 -15.78 -5.54 -14.94
N LEU A 77 -17.11 -5.57 -14.91
CA LEU A 77 -17.89 -5.90 -13.72
C LEU A 77 -17.62 -7.33 -13.24
N LYS A 78 -17.47 -8.31 -14.15
CA LYS A 78 -17.05 -9.68 -13.78
C LYS A 78 -15.66 -9.74 -13.16
N GLN A 79 -14.75 -8.88 -13.62
CA GLN A 79 -13.43 -8.78 -13.03
C GLN A 79 -13.48 -8.18 -11.62
N GLU A 80 -14.31 -7.16 -11.42
CA GLU A 80 -14.59 -6.57 -10.10
C GLU A 80 -15.20 -7.60 -9.13
N GLU A 81 -16.17 -8.40 -9.58
CA GLU A 81 -16.76 -9.48 -8.77
C GLU A 81 -15.75 -10.54 -8.31
N SER A 82 -14.68 -10.71 -9.09
CA SER A 82 -13.58 -11.62 -8.76
C SER A 82 -12.48 -10.94 -7.92
N ASN A 83 -12.58 -9.64 -7.70
CA ASN A 83 -11.59 -8.79 -7.01
C ASN A 83 -12.24 -8.02 -5.85
N ILE A 84 -13.00 -8.71 -4.99
CA ILE A 84 -13.52 -8.11 -3.77
C ILE A 84 -12.38 -8.01 -2.73
N THR A 85 -12.07 -6.79 -2.32
CA THR A 85 -10.90 -6.46 -1.48
C THR A 85 -11.27 -5.91 -0.11
N GLU A 86 -12.40 -5.20 0.00
CA GLU A 86 -12.74 -4.44 1.20
C GLU A 86 -14.15 -4.78 1.77
N PRO A 87 -14.36 -4.62 3.09
CA PRO A 87 -15.66 -4.83 3.71
C PRO A 87 -16.75 -3.91 3.13
N GLY A 88 -17.91 -4.46 2.80
CA GLY A 88 -19.03 -3.72 2.20
C GLY A 88 -18.97 -3.55 0.68
N GLU A 89 -17.84 -3.91 0.05
CA GLU A 89 -17.68 -3.87 -1.41
C GLU A 89 -18.55 -4.92 -2.10
N LYS A 90 -18.58 -6.14 -1.57
CA LYS A 90 -19.35 -7.27 -2.12
C LYS A 90 -20.83 -6.94 -2.31
N GLU A 91 -21.43 -6.34 -1.29
CA GLU A 91 -22.84 -5.95 -1.30
C GLU A 91 -23.09 -4.85 -2.33
N THR A 92 -22.17 -3.89 -2.43
CA THR A 92 -22.25 -2.80 -3.41
C THR A 92 -22.13 -3.32 -4.84
N VAL A 93 -21.20 -4.25 -5.09
CA VAL A 93 -20.98 -4.90 -6.39
C VAL A 93 -22.20 -5.76 -6.79
N ALA A 94 -22.80 -6.50 -5.84
CA ALA A 94 -24.00 -7.28 -6.11
C ALA A 94 -25.21 -6.39 -6.50
N LEU A 95 -25.36 -5.23 -5.85
CA LEU A 95 -26.37 -4.25 -6.22
C LEU A 95 -26.07 -3.60 -7.58
N LEU A 96 -24.79 -3.35 -7.88
CA LEU A 96 -24.35 -2.82 -9.18
C LEU A 96 -24.69 -3.80 -10.31
N ARG A 97 -24.42 -5.09 -10.12
CA ARG A 97 -24.81 -6.18 -11.04
C ARG A 97 -26.30 -6.18 -11.31
N THR A 98 -27.11 -6.10 -10.26
CA THR A 98 -28.57 -6.09 -10.38
C THR A 98 -29.06 -4.88 -11.19
N ASP A 99 -28.53 -3.70 -10.92
CA ASP A 99 -28.89 -2.48 -11.64
C ASP A 99 -28.41 -2.51 -13.10
N PHE A 100 -27.24 -3.10 -13.37
CA PHE A 100 -26.74 -3.27 -14.73
C PHE A 100 -27.61 -4.22 -15.56
N GLU A 101 -28.07 -5.34 -15.00
CA GLU A 101 -28.99 -6.24 -15.72
C GLU A 101 -30.34 -5.56 -16.00
N ARG A 102 -30.84 -4.75 -15.06
CA ARG A 102 -32.03 -3.91 -15.30
C ARG A 102 -31.80 -2.89 -16.41
N TYR A 103 -30.60 -2.32 -16.48
CA TYR A 103 -30.24 -1.34 -17.51
C TYR A 103 -30.22 -1.98 -18.89
N ARG A 104 -29.74 -3.22 -19.00
CA ARG A 104 -29.78 -3.99 -20.25
C ARG A 104 -31.20 -4.24 -20.76
N GLN A 105 -32.17 -4.35 -19.86
CA GLN A 105 -33.59 -4.53 -20.21
C GLN A 105 -34.29 -3.21 -20.54
N ASN A 106 -33.91 -2.12 -19.85
CA ASN A 106 -34.48 -0.79 -20.07
C ASN A 106 -33.40 0.31 -20.05
N PRO A 107 -32.67 0.52 -21.17
CA PRO A 107 -31.53 1.43 -21.24
C PRO A 107 -31.89 2.92 -21.12
N ALA A 108 -33.17 3.27 -21.27
CA ALA A 108 -33.62 4.65 -21.34
C ALA A 108 -33.85 5.32 -19.98
N SER A 109 -33.62 4.62 -18.85
CA SER A 109 -33.91 5.13 -17.50
C SER A 109 -32.75 5.97 -16.92
N PRO A 110 -32.89 7.30 -16.79
CA PRO A 110 -31.83 8.14 -16.21
C PRO A 110 -31.60 7.87 -14.72
N GLN A 111 -32.65 7.45 -14.01
CA GLN A 111 -32.54 7.08 -12.59
C GLN A 111 -31.63 5.88 -12.41
N LEU A 112 -31.72 4.90 -13.31
CA LEU A 112 -30.91 3.70 -13.25
C LEU A 112 -29.44 3.97 -13.58
N VAL A 113 -29.16 4.81 -14.57
CA VAL A 113 -27.79 5.28 -14.88
C VAL A 113 -27.17 5.97 -13.68
N ASN A 114 -27.91 6.86 -13.00
CA ASN A 114 -27.43 7.53 -11.79
C ASN A 114 -27.21 6.56 -10.63
N ALA A 115 -28.07 5.56 -10.47
CA ALA A 115 -27.94 4.53 -9.44
C ALA A 115 -26.69 3.63 -9.66
N ILE A 116 -26.40 3.28 -10.91
CA ILE A 116 -25.17 2.56 -11.32
C ILE A 116 -23.95 3.42 -11.00
N ARG A 117 -23.94 4.68 -11.46
CA ARG A 117 -22.85 5.62 -11.22
C ARG A 117 -22.55 5.80 -9.73
N ALA A 118 -23.59 5.94 -8.90
CA ALA A 118 -23.44 6.07 -7.44
C ALA A 118 -22.78 4.83 -6.81
N LYS A 119 -23.14 3.62 -7.25
CA LYS A 119 -22.54 2.38 -6.75
C LYS A 119 -21.08 2.23 -7.16
N ILE A 120 -20.74 2.62 -8.39
CA ILE A 120 -19.34 2.61 -8.84
C ILE A 120 -18.49 3.62 -8.04
N TYR A 121 -19.03 4.79 -7.72
CA TYR A 121 -18.36 5.72 -6.80
C TYR A 121 -18.21 5.14 -5.40
N LYS A 122 -19.20 4.40 -4.90
CA LYS A 122 -19.10 3.77 -3.59
C LYS A 122 -17.99 2.72 -3.53
N ILE A 123 -17.84 1.91 -4.59
CA ILE A 123 -16.72 0.95 -4.73
C ILE A 123 -15.38 1.70 -4.71
N THR A 124 -15.27 2.77 -5.49
CA THR A 124 -14.07 3.64 -5.53
C THR A 124 -13.74 4.19 -4.14
N GLU A 125 -14.74 4.73 -3.43
CA GLU A 125 -14.57 5.34 -2.12
C GLU A 125 -14.05 4.35 -1.08
N VAL A 126 -14.66 3.16 -1.00
CA VAL A 126 -14.26 2.13 -0.02
C VAL A 126 -12.81 1.70 -0.28
N ASN A 127 -12.45 1.46 -1.54
CA ASN A 127 -11.10 1.07 -1.95
C ASN A 127 -10.06 2.16 -1.70
N MET A 128 -10.38 3.41 -2.02
CA MET A 128 -9.49 4.55 -1.84
C MET A 128 -9.27 4.87 -0.36
N ASN A 129 -10.32 4.82 0.46
CA ASN A 129 -10.20 5.00 1.90
C ASN A 129 -9.33 3.89 2.53
N ALA A 130 -9.45 2.65 2.03
CA ALA A 130 -8.60 1.57 2.50
C ALA A 130 -7.13 1.76 2.08
N LEU A 131 -6.89 2.21 0.85
CA LEU A 131 -5.56 2.56 0.36
C LEU A 131 -4.92 3.65 1.22
N GLU A 132 -5.67 4.71 1.55
CA GLU A 132 -5.21 5.82 2.38
C GLU A 132 -4.89 5.38 3.81
N ARG A 133 -5.81 4.66 4.48
CA ARG A 133 -5.58 4.14 5.85
C ARG A 133 -4.33 3.28 5.93
N ARG A 134 -4.12 2.41 4.94
CA ARG A 134 -2.96 1.50 4.91
C ARG A 134 -1.68 2.26 4.57
N ASN A 135 -1.73 3.27 3.69
CA ASN A 135 -0.59 4.16 3.43
C ASN A 135 -0.14 4.91 4.70
N LEU A 136 -1.09 5.47 5.46
CA LEU A 136 -0.81 6.11 6.75
C LEU A 136 -0.21 5.13 7.77
N ALA A 137 -0.70 3.89 7.81
CA ALA A 137 -0.13 2.86 8.69
C ALA A 137 1.32 2.49 8.31
N VAL A 138 1.64 2.44 7.01
CA VAL A 138 3.02 2.22 6.52
C VAL A 138 3.91 3.41 6.91
N GLN A 139 3.46 4.65 6.71
CA GLN A 139 4.21 5.84 7.10
C GLN A 139 4.53 5.85 8.60
N ASN A 140 3.53 5.61 9.46
CA ASN A 140 3.73 5.53 10.91
C ASN A 140 4.73 4.42 11.32
N ASN A 141 4.76 3.30 10.60
CA ASN A 141 5.75 2.24 10.83
C ASN A 141 7.17 2.69 10.47
N VAL A 142 7.33 3.43 9.36
CA VAL A 142 8.62 3.96 8.92
C VAL A 142 9.15 5.01 9.90
N GLU A 143 8.31 5.93 10.36
CA GLU A 143 8.71 6.95 11.34
C GLU A 143 9.26 6.33 12.63
N ARG A 144 8.57 5.30 13.16
CA ARG A 144 9.07 4.55 14.32
C ARG A 144 10.42 3.89 14.05
N ALA A 145 10.59 3.25 12.88
CA ALA A 145 11.84 2.61 12.50
C ALA A 145 13.00 3.62 12.42
N VAL A 146 12.76 4.80 11.86
CA VAL A 146 13.75 5.89 11.81
C VAL A 146 14.21 6.28 13.21
N VAL A 147 13.28 6.49 14.16
CA VAL A 147 13.63 6.83 15.55
C VAL A 147 14.51 5.76 16.20
N TYR A 148 14.16 4.47 16.05
CA TYR A 148 14.96 3.38 16.61
C TYR A 148 16.37 3.30 15.99
N VAL A 149 16.48 3.45 14.67
CA VAL A 149 17.78 3.44 13.97
C VAL A 149 18.62 4.65 14.38
N SER A 150 18.02 5.84 14.54
CA SER A 150 18.71 7.04 15.03
C SER A 150 19.23 6.87 16.46
N LEU A 151 18.47 6.23 17.34
CA LEU A 151 18.93 5.95 18.71
C LEU A 151 20.11 4.98 18.72
N LEU A 152 20.05 3.89 17.93
CA LEU A 152 21.17 2.96 17.78
C LEU A 152 22.41 3.64 17.20
N LEU A 153 22.23 4.53 16.21
CA LEU A 153 23.32 5.31 15.64
C LEU A 153 23.98 6.21 16.68
N ALA A 154 23.20 6.89 17.53
CA ALA A 154 23.73 7.73 18.60
C ALA A 154 24.58 6.91 19.60
N VAL A 155 24.10 5.73 20.00
CA VAL A 155 24.86 4.81 20.87
C VAL A 155 26.15 4.35 20.19
N CYS A 156 26.10 4.06 18.89
CA CYS A 156 27.26 3.66 18.09
C CYS A 156 28.33 4.77 18.04
N ILE A 157 27.91 6.03 17.81
CA ILE A 157 28.80 7.21 17.82
C ILE A 157 29.41 7.42 19.21
N LEU A 158 28.62 7.36 20.28
CA LEU A 158 29.13 7.51 21.65
C LEU A 158 30.14 6.43 22.01
N THR A 159 29.89 5.18 21.59
CA THR A 159 30.81 4.06 21.80
C THR A 159 32.10 4.27 21.01
N SER A 160 32.01 4.69 19.74
CA SER A 160 33.17 5.01 18.91
C SER A 160 34.01 6.14 19.51
N PHE A 161 33.37 7.24 19.93
CA PHE A 161 34.02 8.34 20.62
C PHE A 161 34.71 7.89 21.91
N SER A 162 34.00 7.10 22.74
CA SER A 162 34.58 6.54 23.96
C SER A 162 35.81 5.66 23.69
N ILE A 163 35.85 4.93 22.57
CA ILE A 163 37.02 4.14 22.20
C ILE A 163 38.17 5.08 21.84
N ILE A 164 37.95 6.05 20.93
CA ILE A 164 38.97 7.00 20.43
C ILE A 164 39.68 7.73 21.57
N PHE A 165 38.93 8.25 22.55
CA PHE A 165 39.50 9.02 23.66
C PHE A 165 40.20 8.15 24.71
N ASN A 166 39.89 6.86 24.77
CA ASN A 166 40.46 5.92 25.74
C ASN A 166 41.63 5.10 25.13
N ILE A 167 42.05 5.42 23.90
CA ILE A 167 43.28 4.87 23.30
C ILE A 167 44.49 5.59 23.92
N PRO A 168 45.39 4.88 24.62
CA PRO A 168 46.58 5.50 25.21
C PRO A 168 47.54 6.01 24.13
N GLU A 169 48.16 7.17 24.37
CA GLU A 169 49.02 7.90 23.41
C GLU A 169 50.20 7.08 22.87
N ASN A 170 50.61 6.04 23.58
CA ASN A 170 51.67 5.11 23.21
C ASN A 170 51.31 4.20 22.02
N MET A 171 50.07 4.26 21.52
CA MET A 171 49.62 3.62 20.28
C MET A 171 48.96 4.60 19.28
N LYS A 172 49.05 5.92 19.52
CA LYS A 172 48.67 6.93 18.52
C LYS A 172 49.75 7.12 17.47
#